data_AF-A0A0D5A099-F1
#
_entry.id   AF-A0A0D5A099-F1
#
_cell.length_a   1.000
_cell.length_b   1.000
_cell.length_c   1.000
_cell.angle_alpha   90.00
_cell.angle_beta   90.00
_cell.angle_gamma   90.00
#
_symmetry.space_group_name_H-M   'P 1'
#
loop_
_entity.id
_entity.type
_entity.pdbx_description
1 polymer ?
#
loop_
_entity_poly.entity_id
_entity_poly.type
_entity_poly.pdbx_seq_one_letter_code
_entity_poly.pdbx_strand_id
1 'polypeptide(L)'
;MQCDAENRLRQAGGPIAIRSSKYMNNAIEQDHRRVNRRIRSMLGFKSEAAARITLAGIELVHMMRKQQGFFATAKAHSLKRQFAELKHVAVNRIRDSRLA
;
A
#
# COMPACT_ATOMS: atom_id res chain seq x y z
N MET A 1 26.72 15.29 14.80
CA MET A 1 26.77 14.14 13.87
C MET A 1 25.60 14.26 12.93
N GLN A 2 25.82 14.55 11.66
CA GLN A 2 24.74 14.54 10.65
C GLN A 2 24.56 13.11 10.15
N CYS A 3 23.32 12.61 10.15
CA CYS A 3 23.03 11.25 9.75
C CYS A 3 23.10 11.09 8.23
N ASP A 4 23.33 9.88 7.72
CA ASP A 4 23.45 9.59 6.27
C ASP A 4 22.27 10.10 5.43
N ALA A 5 21.09 10.14 6.03
CA ALA A 5 19.90 10.70 5.41
C ALA A 5 20.01 12.22 5.16
N GLU A 6 20.57 12.98 6.11
CA GLU A 6 20.81 14.42 5.95
C GLU A 6 21.83 14.72 4.84
N ASN A 7 22.85 13.87 4.70
CA ASN A 7 23.86 14.01 3.65
C ASN A 7 23.28 13.73 2.25
N ARG A 8 22.41 12.72 2.12
CA ARG A 8 21.72 12.42 0.85
C ARG A 8 20.79 13.53 0.40
N LEU A 9 20.10 14.18 1.34
CA LEU A 9 19.21 15.30 1.05
C LEU A 9 19.98 16.54 0.56
N ARG A 10 21.21 16.76 1.03
CA ARG A 10 22.08 17.84 0.56
C ARG A 10 22.62 17.63 -0.85
N GLN A 11 22.78 16.38 -1.30
CA GLN A 11 23.27 16.06 -2.65
C GLN A 11 22.24 16.36 -3.75
N ALA A 12 20.95 16.51 -3.40
CA ALA A 12 19.86 16.71 -4.35
C ALA A 12 19.79 18.13 -5.00
N GLY A 13 20.81 18.97 -4.83
CA GLY A 13 21.01 20.19 -5.62
C GLY A 13 20.08 21.37 -5.33
N GLY A 14 19.14 21.25 -4.40
CA GLY A 14 18.25 22.33 -3.97
C GLY A 14 17.97 22.32 -2.47
N PRO A 15 17.59 23.47 -1.87
CA PRO A 15 17.25 23.54 -0.45
C PRO A 15 15.98 22.73 -0.16
N ILE A 16 16.15 21.52 0.37
CA ILE A 16 15.03 20.69 0.85
C ILE A 16 14.61 21.19 2.23
N ALA A 17 13.40 21.75 2.33
CA ALA A 17 12.82 22.15 3.61
C ALA A 17 12.26 20.91 4.34
N ILE A 18 12.96 20.46 5.38
CA ILE A 18 12.46 19.38 6.26
C ILE A 18 11.35 19.96 7.14
N ARG A 19 10.10 19.56 6.89
CA ARG A 19 8.95 19.96 7.72
C ARG A 19 8.76 18.96 8.86
N SER A 20 9.13 19.35 10.08
CA SER A 20 8.81 18.57 11.30
C SER A 20 7.40 18.90 11.79
N SER A 21 6.38 18.39 11.10
CA SER A 21 5.00 18.48 11.59
C SER A 21 4.63 17.21 12.35
N LYS A 22 4.44 17.32 13.67
CA LYS A 22 4.04 16.20 14.53
C LYS A 22 2.80 15.47 14.00
N TYR A 23 1.82 16.22 13.47
CA TYR A 23 0.59 15.65 12.93
C TYR A 23 0.83 14.81 11.67
N MET A 24 1.62 15.33 10.72
CA MET A 24 1.93 14.59 9.49
C MET A 24 2.78 13.36 9.77
N ASN A 25 3.74 13.47 10.70
CA ASN A 25 4.58 12.35 11.12
C ASN A 25 3.73 11.23 11.72
N ASN A 26 2.83 11.57 12.64
CA ASN A 26 1.92 10.59 13.25
C ASN A 26 1.08 9.82 12.21
N ALA A 27 0.61 10.49 11.15
CA ALA A 27 -0.17 9.87 10.10
C ALA A 27 0.65 8.86 9.28
N ILE A 28 1.87 9.24 8.87
CA ILE A 28 2.80 8.36 8.14
C ILE A 28 3.16 7.15 9.00
N GLU A 29 3.52 7.39 10.26
CA GLU A 29 3.89 6.34 11.21
C GLU A 29 2.73 5.38 11.49
N GLN A 30 1.49 5.89 11.51
CA GLN A 30 0.32 5.05 11.69
C GLN A 30 0.09 4.10 10.52
N ASP A 31 0.26 4.59 9.29
CA ASP A 31 0.11 3.75 8.10
C ASP A 31 1.21 2.68 8.03
N HIS A 32 2.45 3.05 8.34
CA HIS A 32 3.57 2.10 8.46
C HIS A 32 3.30 1.04 9.54
N ARG A 33 2.78 1.43 10.72
CA ARG A 33 2.45 0.48 11.80
C ARG A 33 1.47 -0.60 11.35
N ARG A 34 0.50 -0.26 10.51
CA ARG A 34 -0.53 -1.19 10.04
C ARG A 34 0.06 -2.28 9.14
N VAL A 35 0.95 -1.89 8.25
CA VAL A 35 1.68 -2.80 7.35
C VAL A 35 2.69 -3.63 8.15
N ASN A 36 3.51 -2.99 8.97
CA ASN A 36 4.51 -3.66 9.81
C ASN A 36 3.90 -4.67 10.78
N ARG A 37 2.71 -4.40 11.33
CA ARG A 37 2.00 -5.36 12.20
C ARG A 37 1.65 -6.66 11.46
N ARG A 38 1.31 -6.60 10.18
CA ARG A 38 1.01 -7.79 9.36
C ARG A 38 2.27 -8.54 8.96
N ILE A 39 3.34 -7.81 8.65
CA ILE A 39 4.60 -8.40 8.20
C ILE A 39 5.40 -8.98 9.37
N ARG A 40 5.29 -8.43 10.58
CA ARG A 40 6.07 -8.87 11.75
C ARG A 40 5.93 -10.37 12.06
N SER A 41 4.78 -10.97 11.78
CA SER A 41 4.57 -12.41 11.96
C SER A 41 5.12 -13.27 10.81
N MET A 42 5.56 -12.64 9.72
CA MET A 42 6.19 -13.29 8.58
C MET A 42 7.71 -13.25 8.81
N LEU A 43 8.43 -14.33 8.54
CA LEU A 43 9.91 -14.44 8.67
C LEU A 43 10.66 -13.60 7.61
N GLY A 44 10.15 -12.41 7.26
CA GLY A 44 10.59 -11.58 6.15
C GLY A 44 10.05 -12.03 4.79
N PHE A 45 10.35 -11.22 3.77
CA PHE A 45 10.05 -11.55 2.38
C PHE A 45 11.25 -12.24 1.74
N LYS A 46 11.00 -13.35 1.04
CA LYS A 46 12.06 -14.12 0.34
C LYS A 46 12.56 -13.46 -0.94
N SER A 47 11.78 -12.55 -1.52
CA SER A 47 12.11 -11.81 -2.74
C SER A 47 11.32 -10.51 -2.83
N GLU A 48 11.77 -9.57 -3.66
CA GLU A 48 11.05 -8.33 -3.93
C GLU A 48 9.66 -8.61 -4.54
N ALA A 49 9.55 -9.59 -5.44
CA ALA A 49 8.28 -9.99 -6.02
C ALA A 49 7.29 -10.46 -4.94
N ALA A 50 7.75 -11.27 -3.97
CA ALA A 50 6.93 -11.72 -2.85
C ALA A 50 6.49 -10.55 -1.94
N ALA A 51 7.38 -9.58 -1.72
CA ALA A 51 7.06 -8.37 -0.98
C ALA A 51 5.96 -7.56 -1.69
N ARG A 52 6.13 -7.30 -2.99
CA ARG A 52 5.16 -6.55 -3.81
C ARG A 52 3.78 -7.19 -3.81
N ILE A 53 3.70 -8.50 -4.03
CA ILE A 53 2.41 -9.24 -4.03
C ILE A 53 1.76 -9.17 -2.64
N THR A 54 2.53 -9.36 -1.57
CA THR A 54 1.98 -9.34 -0.21
C THR A 54 1.48 -7.96 0.18
N LEU A 55 2.24 -6.91 -0.12
CA LEU A 55 1.84 -5.52 0.13
C LEU A 55 0.58 -5.16 -0.66
N ALA A 56 0.52 -5.52 -1.95
CA ALA A 56 -0.67 -5.31 -2.78
C ALA A 56 -1.90 -6.04 -2.21
N GLY A 57 -1.73 -7.26 -1.70
CA GLY A 57 -2.83 -8.00 -1.03
C GLY A 57 -3.31 -7.33 0.26
N ILE A 58 -2.40 -6.78 1.08
CA ILE A 58 -2.75 -6.05 2.31
C ILE A 58 -3.54 -4.78 1.96
N GLU A 59 -3.11 -4.04 0.93
CA GLU A 59 -3.81 -2.85 0.44
C GLU A 59 -5.18 -3.18 -0.16
N LEU A 60 -5.27 -4.24 -0.95
CA LEU A 60 -6.52 -4.72 -1.53
C LEU A 60 -7.58 -4.96 -0.45
N VAL A 61 -7.23 -5.73 0.59
CA VAL A 61 -8.14 -6.02 1.71
C VAL A 61 -8.51 -4.74 2.48
N HIS A 62 -7.61 -3.75 2.55
CA HIS A 62 -7.94 -2.46 3.15
C HIS A 62 -8.97 -1.68 2.35
N MET A 63 -8.81 -1.60 1.03
CA MET A 63 -9.75 -0.91 0.14
C MET A 63 -11.12 -1.58 0.15
N MET A 64 -11.15 -2.92 0.16
CA MET A 64 -12.35 -3.75 0.34
C MET A 64 -13.10 -3.40 1.63
N ARG A 65 -12.38 -3.33 2.75
CA ARG A 65 -12.95 -2.96 4.06
C ARG A 65 -13.48 -1.52 4.08
N LYS A 66 -12.83 -0.61 3.38
CA LYS A 66 -13.23 0.80 3.28
C LYS A 66 -14.27 1.08 2.21
N GLN A 67 -14.66 0.10 1.39
CA GLN A 67 -15.52 0.28 0.22
C GLN A 67 -14.98 1.36 -0.73
N GLN A 68 -13.68 1.32 -1.03
CA GLN A 68 -13.00 2.31 -1.87
C GLN A 68 -12.68 1.77 -3.27
N GLY A 69 -12.60 2.69 -4.25
CA GLY A 69 -12.24 2.37 -5.63
C GLY A 69 -13.22 1.39 -6.26
N PHE A 70 -12.69 0.29 -6.80
CA PHE A 70 -13.49 -0.76 -7.43
C PHE A 70 -14.50 -1.43 -6.47
N PHE A 71 -14.26 -1.37 -5.15
CA PHE A 71 -15.14 -1.96 -4.14
C PHE A 71 -16.19 -0.98 -3.61
N ALA A 72 -16.24 0.26 -4.11
CA ALA A 72 -17.28 1.20 -3.73
C ALA A 72 -18.64 0.67 -4.20
N THR A 73 -19.54 0.43 -3.24
CA THR A 73 -20.90 -0.04 -3.51
C THR A 73 -21.90 0.72 -2.67
N ALA A 74 -23.08 0.99 -3.25
CA ALA A 74 -24.20 1.59 -2.55
C ALA A 74 -24.71 0.73 -1.39
N LYS A 75 -24.48 -0.60 -1.44
CA LYS A 75 -24.82 -1.54 -0.37
C LYS A 75 -23.60 -2.32 0.05
N ALA A 76 -23.12 -2.09 1.28
CA ALA A 76 -21.93 -2.73 1.80
C ALA A 76 -22.00 -4.27 1.64
N HIS A 77 -21.13 -4.80 0.78
CA HIS A 77 -20.96 -6.23 0.62
C HIS A 77 -19.99 -6.77 1.66
N SER A 78 -20.18 -8.02 2.08
CA SER A 78 -19.21 -8.69 2.94
C SER A 78 -17.89 -8.88 2.18
N LEU A 79 -16.77 -8.94 2.92
CA LEU A 79 -15.45 -9.17 2.32
C LEU A 79 -15.41 -10.45 1.48
N LYS A 80 -16.11 -11.51 1.92
CA LYS A 80 -16.24 -12.77 1.17
C LYS A 80 -16.88 -12.53 -0.20
N ARG A 81 -17.94 -11.73 -0.25
CA ARG A 81 -18.65 -11.43 -1.50
C ARG A 81 -17.79 -10.56 -2.42
N GLN A 82 -17.20 -9.49 -1.89
CA GLN A 82 -16.27 -8.65 -2.67
C GLN A 82 -15.09 -9.44 -3.25
N PHE A 83 -14.55 -10.42 -2.50
CA PHE A 83 -13.48 -11.28 -2.97
C PHE A 83 -13.93 -12.22 -4.09
N ALA A 84 -15.18 -12.70 -4.04
CA ALA A 84 -15.75 -13.53 -5.09
C ALA A 84 -15.90 -12.75 -6.41
N GLU A 85 -16.38 -11.51 -6.34
CA GLU A 85 -16.54 -10.62 -7.51
C GLU A 85 -15.20 -10.31 -8.20
N LEU A 86 -14.10 -10.27 -7.44
CA LEU A 86 -12.76 -10.04 -8.00
C LEU A 86 -12.38 -11.07 -9.07
N LYS A 87 -12.82 -12.33 -8.92
CA LYS A 87 -12.53 -13.39 -9.90
C LYS A 87 -13.11 -13.10 -11.28
N HIS A 88 -14.28 -12.47 -11.33
CA HIS A 88 -14.94 -12.13 -12.59
C HIS A 88 -14.33 -10.88 -13.24
N VAL A 89 -13.83 -9.95 -12.45
CA VAL A 89 -13.32 -8.65 -12.92
C VAL A 89 -11.85 -8.71 -13.33
N ALA A 90 -11.02 -9.44 -12.57
CA ALA A 90 -9.59 -9.56 -12.86
C ALA A 90 -9.33 -10.29 -14.19
N VAL A 91 -10.14 -11.30 -14.52
CA VAL A 91 -10.04 -12.03 -15.80
C VAL A 91 -10.33 -11.13 -17.00
N ASN A 92 -11.28 -10.20 -16.88
CA ASN A 92 -11.64 -9.29 -17.97
C ASN A 92 -10.57 -8.19 -18.14
N ARG A 93 -10.03 -7.65 -17.05
CA ARG A 93 -9.01 -6.59 -17.11
C ARG A 93 -7.63 -7.06 -17.61
N ILE A 94 -7.25 -8.31 -17.33
CA ILE A 94 -6.02 -8.93 -17.88
C ILE A 94 -6.16 -9.19 -19.39
N ARG A 95 -7.38 -9.44 -19.86
CA ARG A 95 -7.66 -9.63 -21.28
C ARG A 95 -7.57 -8.32 -22.06
N ASP A 96 -8.10 -7.24 -21.49
CA ASP A 96 -8.10 -5.90 -22.12
C ASP A 96 -6.71 -5.25 -22.14
N SER A 97 -5.86 -5.50 -21.14
CA SER A 97 -4.48 -4.99 -21.08
C SER A 97 -3.47 -5.77 -21.94
N ARG A 98 -3.91 -6.87 -22.57
CA ARG A 98 -3.12 -7.64 -23.55
C ARG A 98 -3.55 -7.33 -25.00
N LEU A 99 -4.56 -6.49 -25.17
CA LEU A 99 -5.12 -6.05 -26.45
C LEU A 99 -4.84 -4.56 -26.75
N ALA A 100 -4.02 -3.90 -25.93
CA ALA A 100 -3.49 -2.55 -26.13
C ALA A 100 -1.95 -2.61 -26.09
#